data_AF-K5CGQ3-F1
#
_entry.id   AF-K5CGQ3-F1
#
_cell.length_a   1.000
_cell.length_b   1.000
_cell.length_c   1.000
_cell.angle_alpha   90.00
_cell.angle_beta   90.00
_cell.angle_gamma   90.00
#
_symmetry.space_group_name_H-M   'P 1'
#
loop_
_entity.id
_entity.type
_entity.pdbx_description
1 polymer ?
#
loop_
_entity_poly.entity_id
_entity_poly.type
_entity_poly.pdbx_seq_one_letter_code
_entity_poly.pdbx_strand_id
1 'polypeptide(L)'
;MAVPRFSFYNYKFYIMGLFDYFLKKREEQKREKQRAEEAANHRKFEEERIVNEREKCLEENRQKEAELQARLKVEREQALQIEPFIFKSNCHQRYENGQPKMGLQECFRTVCVEKNINGCNGYKLESGVGYIVKVFNDDLGRPNMSDKPMKVVRKTENSVELRGFSVEAMSPFGWQEVDYSVYGFIVYYEHGKVSKCVLHMYDRNAFIEYRYVDKTPLMTANTSSSISECEQFAQQAQDAANIGNTSKAHQYGLKVYDSIIREPLQLSKVSDIQSIALTLGKLMEGDFFSDNDSIKKAVGLSYYFLSKAIADGNDNPYLYAYRFSITWEYNKVFYHLFAHSENEQLPDSPYDPFGQSMLMAYDHHLQGMQMADMLIKPRIANLDPALGNIFNGIYARYRSTPSEQIIRLGKEYHAQIFEYLDKKIKALDFDF
;
A
#
# COMPACT_ATOMS: atom_id res chain seq x y z
N MET A 1 -94.70 79.22 54.15
CA MET A 1 -94.53 77.84 54.64
C MET A 1 -93.89 77.03 53.53
N ALA A 2 -92.68 76.51 53.71
CA ALA A 2 -91.99 75.68 52.71
C ALA A 2 -91.65 74.32 53.33
N VAL A 3 -92.11 73.24 52.68
CA VAL A 3 -91.90 71.84 53.06
C VAL A 3 -90.92 71.21 52.06
N PRO A 4 -89.95 70.35 52.47
CA PRO A 4 -88.79 70.01 51.65
C PRO A 4 -89.03 68.81 50.71
N ARG A 5 -88.39 68.84 49.53
CA ARG A 5 -88.27 67.70 48.59
C ARG A 5 -87.04 66.86 48.94
N PHE A 6 -87.24 65.57 49.17
CA PHE A 6 -86.16 64.58 49.29
C PHE A 6 -85.74 64.02 47.91
N SER A 7 -84.44 63.76 47.82
CA SER A 7 -83.62 63.43 46.65
C SER A 7 -83.79 62.00 46.13
N PHE A 8 -83.91 61.86 44.80
CA PHE A 8 -83.86 60.61 44.04
C PHE A 8 -82.62 60.52 43.12
N TYR A 9 -81.53 61.25 43.42
CA TYR A 9 -80.43 61.43 42.46
C TYR A 9 -79.29 60.40 42.53
N ASN A 10 -79.27 59.42 43.43
CA ASN A 10 -78.06 58.61 43.69
C ASN A 10 -78.03 57.15 43.18
N TYR A 11 -79.09 56.60 42.58
CA TYR A 11 -79.08 55.19 42.11
C TYR A 11 -78.78 55.01 40.62
N LYS A 12 -79.05 56.03 39.79
CA LYS A 12 -78.91 55.93 38.32
C LYS A 12 -77.46 56.10 37.85
N PHE A 13 -76.66 56.90 38.56
CA PHE A 13 -75.24 57.12 38.23
C PHE A 13 -74.34 55.92 38.55
N TYR A 14 -74.66 55.14 39.59
CA TYR A 14 -73.84 53.99 40.00
C TYR A 14 -74.03 52.78 39.06
N ILE A 15 -75.25 52.56 38.55
CA ILE A 15 -75.56 51.47 37.61
C ILE A 15 -75.01 51.77 36.20
N MET A 16 -75.08 53.03 35.74
CA MET A 16 -74.50 53.43 34.46
C MET A 16 -72.96 53.35 34.45
N GLY A 17 -72.28 53.70 35.54
CA GLY A 17 -70.81 53.59 35.66
C GLY A 17 -70.28 52.16 35.70
N LEU A 18 -71.04 51.21 36.28
CA LEU A 18 -70.69 49.79 36.31
C LEU A 18 -70.85 49.12 34.95
N PHE A 19 -71.91 49.44 34.21
CA PHE A 19 -72.14 48.91 32.85
C PHE A 19 -71.07 49.39 31.86
N ASP A 20 -70.71 50.68 31.88
CA ASP A 20 -69.62 51.22 31.05
C ASP A 20 -68.26 50.61 31.41
N TYR A 21 -68.00 50.36 32.70
CA TYR A 21 -66.78 49.66 33.14
C TYR A 21 -66.71 48.22 32.60
N PHE A 22 -67.81 47.45 32.65
CA PHE A 22 -67.85 46.09 32.10
C PHE A 22 -67.73 46.06 30.58
N LEU A 23 -68.34 47.01 29.87
CA LEU A 23 -68.20 47.15 28.41
C LEU A 23 -66.76 47.49 28.03
N LYS A 24 -66.16 48.48 28.70
CA LYS A 24 -64.76 48.88 28.48
C LYS A 24 -63.78 47.75 28.78
N LYS A 25 -63.99 47.01 29.87
CA LYS A 25 -63.18 45.83 30.22
C LYS A 25 -63.32 44.69 29.19
N ARG A 26 -64.52 44.50 28.63
CA ARG A 26 -64.77 43.50 27.57
C ARG A 26 -64.16 43.91 26.23
N GLU A 27 -64.16 45.20 25.91
CA GLU A 27 -63.44 45.75 24.75
C GLU A 27 -61.92 45.63 24.91
N GLU A 28 -61.41 45.91 26.11
CA GLU A 28 -59.99 45.80 26.44
C GLU A 28 -59.51 44.34 26.36
N GLN A 29 -60.29 43.39 26.89
CA GLN A 29 -60.03 41.96 26.72
C GLN A 29 -60.09 41.50 25.25
N LYS A 30 -60.99 42.05 24.44
CA LYS A 30 -61.03 41.76 22.99
C LYS A 30 -59.79 42.31 22.28
N ARG A 31 -59.34 43.52 22.63
CA ARG A 31 -58.11 44.13 22.09
C ARG A 31 -56.84 43.40 22.55
N GLU A 32 -56.80 42.91 23.78
CA GLU A 32 -55.71 42.05 24.27
C GLU A 32 -55.70 40.69 23.56
N LYS A 33 -56.86 40.08 23.35
CA LYS A 33 -56.97 38.82 22.62
C LYS A 33 -56.54 38.98 21.16
N GLN A 34 -56.92 40.07 20.49
CA GLN A 34 -56.44 40.40 19.14
C GLN A 34 -54.92 40.62 19.12
N ARG A 35 -54.35 41.39 20.06
CA ARG A 35 -52.90 41.58 20.15
C ARG A 35 -52.16 40.27 20.42
N ALA A 36 -52.70 39.39 21.25
CA ALA A 36 -52.12 38.08 21.54
C ALA A 36 -52.19 37.15 20.32
N GLU A 37 -53.27 37.20 19.55
CA GLU A 37 -53.44 36.42 18.31
C GLU A 37 -52.53 36.92 17.18
N GLU A 38 -52.40 38.24 17.02
CA GLU A 38 -51.43 38.87 16.10
C GLU A 38 -49.98 38.52 16.49
N ALA A 39 -49.64 38.59 17.78
CA ALA A 39 -48.32 38.20 18.26
C ALA A 39 -48.04 36.69 18.05
N ALA A 40 -49.06 35.84 18.22
CA ALA A 40 -48.93 34.40 17.96
C ALA A 40 -48.75 34.11 16.45
N ASN A 41 -49.47 34.81 15.58
CA ASN A 41 -49.31 34.71 14.13
C ASN A 41 -47.94 35.22 13.67
N HIS A 42 -47.44 36.32 14.25
CA HIS A 42 -46.09 36.82 13.96
C HIS A 42 -45.01 35.81 14.36
N ARG A 43 -45.12 35.19 15.54
CA ARG A 43 -44.18 34.15 15.99
C ARG A 43 -44.18 32.93 15.09
N LYS A 44 -45.36 32.44 14.67
CA LYS A 44 -45.47 31.34 13.72
C LYS A 44 -44.80 31.66 12.38
N PHE A 45 -45.01 32.88 11.87
CA PHE A 45 -44.38 33.32 10.62
C PHE A 45 -42.85 33.43 10.75
N GLU A 46 -42.33 33.91 11.88
CA GLU A 46 -40.89 33.94 12.15
C GLU A 46 -40.29 32.53 12.30
N GLU A 47 -40.99 31.61 12.98
CA GLU A 47 -40.58 30.22 13.11
C GLU A 47 -40.55 29.51 11.74
N GLU A 48 -41.59 29.69 10.91
CA GLU A 48 -41.62 29.18 9.54
C GLU A 48 -40.49 29.76 8.68
N ARG A 49 -40.18 31.05 8.83
CA ARG A 49 -39.04 31.67 8.14
C ARG A 49 -37.71 31.05 8.58
N ILE A 50 -37.51 30.85 9.88
CA ILE A 50 -36.29 30.24 10.42
C ILE A 50 -36.16 28.78 9.95
N VAL A 51 -37.26 28.02 9.90
CA VAL A 51 -37.26 26.65 9.38
C VAL A 51 -36.91 26.64 7.90
N ASN A 52 -37.53 27.50 7.08
CA ASN A 52 -37.22 27.63 5.65
C ASN A 52 -35.76 28.05 5.40
N GLU A 53 -35.21 28.98 6.19
CA GLU A 53 -33.80 29.39 6.10
C GLU A 53 -32.85 28.24 6.48
N ARG A 54 -33.19 27.45 7.50
CA ARG A 54 -32.41 26.27 7.89
C ARG A 54 -32.45 25.17 6.82
N GLU A 55 -33.62 24.90 6.26
CA GLU A 55 -33.77 23.93 5.17
C GLU A 55 -32.97 24.35 3.93
N LYS A 56 -33.01 25.63 3.58
CA LYS A 56 -32.20 26.18 2.48
C LYS A 56 -30.71 26.03 2.74
N CYS A 57 -30.25 26.32 3.96
CA CYS A 57 -28.85 26.16 4.35
C CYS A 57 -28.40 24.69 4.32
N LEU A 58 -29.24 23.75 4.76
CA LEU A 58 -28.98 22.32 4.69
C LEU A 58 -28.91 21.82 3.25
N GLU A 59 -29.79 22.30 2.37
CA GLU A 59 -29.75 21.98 0.94
C GLU A 59 -28.48 22.51 0.27
N GLU A 60 -28.09 23.76 0.55
CA GLU A 60 -26.83 24.33 0.06
C GLU A 60 -25.60 23.54 0.56
N ASN A 61 -25.60 23.07 1.81
CA ASN A 61 -24.51 22.24 2.33
C ASN A 61 -24.45 20.88 1.64
N ARG A 62 -25.60 20.22 1.41
CA ARG A 62 -25.66 18.96 0.65
C ARG A 62 -25.14 19.12 -0.77
N GLN A 63 -25.46 20.23 -1.44
CA GLN A 63 -24.95 20.52 -2.77
C GLN A 63 -23.43 20.74 -2.78
N LYS A 64 -22.90 21.50 -1.81
CA LYS A 64 -21.45 21.71 -1.66
C LYS A 64 -20.70 20.40 -1.37
N GLU A 65 -21.25 19.54 -0.52
CA GLU A 65 -20.67 18.21 -0.24
C GLU A 65 -20.67 17.33 -1.48
N ALA A 66 -21.77 17.30 -2.24
CA ALA A 66 -21.86 16.54 -3.48
C ALA A 66 -20.86 17.06 -4.54
N GLU A 67 -20.72 18.39 -4.66
CA GLU A 67 -19.75 19.00 -5.57
C GLU A 67 -18.30 18.68 -5.16
N LEU A 68 -17.99 18.73 -3.86
CA LEU A 68 -16.67 18.36 -3.35
C LEU A 68 -16.38 16.88 -3.62
N GLN A 69 -17.33 15.99 -3.37
CA GLN A 69 -17.17 14.56 -3.68
C GLN A 69 -16.96 14.31 -5.17
N ALA A 70 -17.69 15.03 -6.03
CA ALA A 70 -17.51 14.94 -7.48
C ALA A 70 -16.12 15.42 -7.92
N ARG A 71 -15.63 16.54 -7.37
CA ARG A 71 -14.28 17.06 -7.63
C ARG A 71 -13.21 16.07 -7.18
N LEU A 72 -13.29 15.56 -5.96
CA LEU A 72 -12.35 14.56 -5.43
C LEU A 72 -12.35 13.27 -6.25
N LYS A 73 -13.52 12.85 -6.76
CA LYS A 73 -13.63 11.70 -7.65
C LYS A 73 -12.90 11.95 -8.98
N VAL A 74 -13.08 13.12 -9.60
CA VAL A 74 -12.38 13.49 -10.83
C VAL A 74 -10.87 13.58 -10.62
N GLU A 75 -10.41 14.20 -9.52
CA GLU A 75 -8.99 14.27 -9.18
C GLU A 75 -8.39 12.88 -8.98
N ARG A 76 -9.11 11.99 -8.28
CA ARG A 76 -8.68 10.60 -8.09
C ARG A 76 -8.62 9.84 -9.42
N GLU A 77 -9.60 10.00 -10.29
CA GLU A 77 -9.61 9.39 -11.62
C GLU A 77 -8.47 9.91 -12.50
N GLN A 78 -8.14 11.20 -12.42
CA GLN A 78 -6.96 11.78 -13.09
C GLN A 78 -5.65 11.22 -12.53
N ALA A 79 -5.52 11.12 -11.21
CA ALA A 79 -4.33 10.58 -10.55
C ALA A 79 -4.08 9.10 -10.91
N LEU A 80 -5.16 8.33 -11.13
CA LEU A 80 -5.11 6.91 -11.48
C LEU A 80 -4.96 6.64 -12.99
N GLN A 81 -4.75 7.66 -13.82
CA GLN A 81 -4.42 7.42 -15.23
C GLN A 81 -3.00 6.89 -15.38
N ILE A 82 -2.84 5.95 -16.31
CA ILE A 82 -1.56 5.39 -16.75
C ILE A 82 -1.40 5.54 -18.26
N GLU A 83 -0.15 5.68 -18.68
CA GLU A 83 0.22 5.65 -20.09
C GLU A 83 0.15 4.21 -20.60
N PRO A 84 -0.49 3.98 -21.77
CA PRO A 84 -0.43 2.69 -22.45
C PRO A 84 1.00 2.25 -22.70
N PHE A 85 1.27 0.96 -22.62
CA PHE A 85 2.61 0.43 -22.84
C PHE A 85 2.61 -0.98 -23.43
N ILE A 86 3.75 -1.34 -23.99
CA ILE A 86 4.05 -2.69 -24.48
C ILE A 86 5.29 -3.19 -23.75
N PHE A 87 5.18 -4.36 -23.13
CA PHE A 87 6.27 -5.04 -22.46
C PHE A 87 6.55 -6.39 -23.14
N LYS A 88 7.79 -6.59 -23.58
CA LYS A 88 8.22 -7.84 -24.20
C LYS A 88 8.93 -8.71 -23.17
N SER A 89 8.27 -9.80 -22.81
CA SER A 89 8.77 -10.83 -21.91
C SER A 89 9.44 -11.93 -22.72
N ASN A 90 10.54 -12.48 -22.24
CA ASN A 90 11.15 -13.70 -22.79
C ASN A 90 11.12 -14.89 -21.82
N CYS A 91 10.58 -14.69 -20.62
CA CYS A 91 10.29 -15.77 -19.69
C CYS A 91 9.01 -15.51 -18.90
N HIS A 92 8.41 -16.56 -18.34
CA HIS A 92 7.40 -16.42 -17.30
C HIS A 92 7.50 -17.54 -16.26
N GLN A 93 7.02 -17.24 -15.06
CA GLN A 93 6.85 -18.22 -13.99
C GLN A 93 5.39 -18.23 -13.54
N ARG A 94 4.77 -19.40 -13.51
CA ARG A 94 3.43 -19.58 -12.94
C ARG A 94 3.53 -20.03 -11.49
N TYR A 95 2.67 -19.50 -10.64
CA TYR A 95 2.52 -19.89 -9.26
C TYR A 95 1.07 -20.31 -8.99
N GLU A 96 0.91 -21.35 -8.18
CA GLU A 96 -0.39 -21.81 -7.66
C GLU A 96 -0.25 -22.02 -6.16
N ASN A 97 -1.15 -21.44 -5.36
CA ASN A 97 -1.08 -21.48 -3.90
C ASN A 97 0.29 -21.01 -3.37
N GLY A 98 0.85 -19.98 -4.01
CA GLY A 98 2.17 -19.44 -3.69
C GLY A 98 3.36 -20.31 -4.11
N GLN A 99 3.14 -21.47 -4.74
CA GLN A 99 4.21 -22.39 -5.12
C GLN A 99 4.47 -22.34 -6.64
N PRO A 100 5.74 -22.30 -7.08
CA PRO A 100 6.06 -22.30 -8.50
C PRO A 100 5.61 -23.61 -9.18
N LYS A 101 5.05 -23.49 -10.38
CA LYS A 101 4.58 -24.61 -11.21
C LYS A 101 5.36 -24.68 -12.51
N MET A 102 5.79 -25.88 -12.87
CA MET A 102 6.52 -26.21 -14.12
C MET A 102 7.87 -25.48 -14.28
N GLY A 103 8.41 -24.91 -13.21
CA GLY A 103 9.66 -24.13 -13.25
C GLY A 103 9.57 -22.89 -14.15
N LEU A 104 10.71 -22.22 -14.32
CA LEU A 104 10.83 -21.02 -15.14
C LEU A 104 10.73 -21.42 -16.61
N GLN A 105 9.79 -20.84 -17.33
CA GLN A 105 9.55 -21.14 -18.74
C GLN A 105 10.11 -20.04 -19.62
N GLU A 106 11.06 -20.40 -20.47
CA GLU A 106 11.56 -19.51 -21.52
C GLU A 106 10.58 -19.49 -22.70
N CYS A 107 9.85 -18.40 -22.85
CA CYS A 107 8.93 -18.21 -23.96
C CYS A 107 8.60 -16.73 -24.15
N PHE A 108 8.35 -16.36 -25.40
CA PHE A 108 8.16 -14.97 -25.77
C PHE A 108 6.70 -14.56 -25.60
N ARG A 109 6.47 -13.54 -24.77
CA ARG A 109 5.14 -13.00 -24.52
C ARG A 109 5.18 -11.50 -24.67
N THR A 110 4.28 -10.96 -25.48
CA THR A 110 4.02 -9.53 -25.50
C THR A 110 2.86 -9.20 -24.58
N VAL A 111 3.09 -8.34 -23.60
CA VAL A 111 2.07 -7.83 -22.69
C VAL A 111 1.76 -6.39 -23.08
N CYS A 112 0.50 -6.10 -23.37
CA CYS A 112 0.05 -4.78 -23.81
C CYS A 112 -1.06 -4.28 -22.87
N VAL A 113 -0.97 -3.01 -22.46
CA VAL A 113 -2.03 -2.32 -21.74
C VAL A 113 -2.46 -1.13 -22.57
N GLU A 114 -3.69 -1.16 -23.06
CA GLU A 114 -4.24 -0.15 -23.96
C GLU A 114 -5.36 0.62 -23.27
N LYS A 115 -5.44 1.93 -23.49
CA LYS A 115 -6.61 2.70 -23.04
C LYS A 115 -7.83 2.26 -23.84
N ASN A 116 -8.94 2.03 -23.16
CA ASN A 116 -10.19 1.70 -23.85
C ASN A 116 -10.75 2.97 -24.51
N ILE A 117 -10.46 3.18 -25.80
CA ILE A 117 -10.93 4.36 -26.54
C ILE A 117 -12.25 4.09 -27.27
N ASN A 118 -12.40 2.90 -27.86
CA ASN A 118 -13.52 2.58 -28.77
C ASN A 118 -14.32 1.33 -28.32
N GLY A 119 -14.24 0.96 -27.04
CA GLY A 119 -14.72 -0.33 -26.55
C GLY A 119 -13.73 -1.46 -26.82
N CYS A 120 -14.15 -2.70 -26.59
CA CYS A 120 -13.36 -3.91 -26.84
C CYS A 120 -14.20 -4.91 -27.63
N ASN A 121 -13.66 -5.43 -28.74
CA ASN A 121 -14.39 -6.40 -29.57
C ASN A 121 -14.73 -7.65 -28.74
N GLY A 122 -15.96 -8.13 -28.88
CA GLY A 122 -16.49 -9.24 -28.08
C GLY A 122 -17.01 -8.84 -26.69
N TYR A 123 -17.01 -7.55 -26.33
CA TYR A 123 -17.52 -7.06 -25.04
C TYR A 123 -18.47 -5.86 -25.25
N LYS A 124 -19.55 -5.79 -24.48
CA LYS A 124 -20.30 -4.55 -24.28
C LYS A 124 -19.57 -3.71 -23.25
N LEU A 125 -18.66 -2.89 -23.73
CA LEU A 125 -17.85 -2.02 -22.91
C LEU A 125 -17.96 -0.58 -23.42
N GLU A 126 -18.39 0.33 -22.55
CA GLU A 126 -18.47 1.76 -22.86
C GLU A 126 -17.08 2.31 -23.20
N SER A 127 -17.01 3.13 -24.24
CA SER A 127 -15.78 3.81 -24.64
C SER A 127 -15.29 4.75 -23.53
N GLY A 128 -13.98 4.78 -23.29
CA GLY A 128 -13.36 5.57 -22.23
C GLY A 128 -13.28 4.88 -20.86
N VAL A 129 -13.96 3.74 -20.66
CA VAL A 129 -13.98 3.04 -19.37
C VAL A 129 -12.78 2.10 -19.24
N GLY A 130 -11.78 2.52 -18.47
CA GLY A 130 -10.64 1.69 -18.07
C GLY A 130 -9.64 1.38 -19.18
N TYR A 131 -9.01 0.22 -19.07
CA TYR A 131 -7.93 -0.27 -19.91
C TYR A 131 -8.20 -1.71 -20.36
N ILE A 132 -7.61 -2.09 -21.49
CA ILE A 132 -7.64 -3.45 -22.02
C ILE A 132 -6.25 -4.06 -21.85
N VAL A 133 -6.16 -5.10 -21.03
CA VAL A 133 -4.92 -5.88 -20.85
C VAL A 133 -4.93 -7.04 -21.84
N LYS A 134 -3.88 -7.13 -22.66
CA LYS A 134 -3.69 -8.17 -23.67
C LYS A 134 -2.35 -8.86 -23.46
N VAL A 135 -2.36 -10.18 -23.58
CA VAL A 135 -1.13 -10.99 -23.49
C VAL A 135 -1.07 -11.94 -24.67
N PHE A 136 -0.07 -11.75 -25.51
CA PHE A 136 0.16 -12.52 -26.72
C PHE A 136 1.18 -13.62 -26.47
N ASN A 137 0.95 -14.78 -27.08
CA ASN A 137 1.98 -15.78 -27.23
C ASN A 137 2.66 -15.54 -28.58
N ASP A 138 3.87 -15.00 -28.55
CA ASP A 138 4.59 -14.61 -29.75
C ASP A 138 4.98 -15.86 -30.58
N ASP A 139 5.13 -17.01 -29.93
CA ASP A 139 5.48 -18.29 -30.57
C ASP A 139 4.34 -18.82 -31.48
N LEU A 140 3.09 -18.42 -31.21
CA LEU A 140 1.90 -18.90 -31.93
C LEU A 140 1.39 -17.91 -32.98
N GLY A 141 1.92 -16.68 -33.02
CA GLY A 141 1.46 -15.62 -33.93
C GLY A 141 -0.01 -15.21 -33.76
N ARG A 142 -0.67 -15.64 -32.68
CA ARG A 142 -2.09 -15.36 -32.38
C ARG A 142 -2.33 -15.18 -30.88
N PRO A 143 -3.34 -14.38 -30.47
CA PRO A 143 -3.70 -14.24 -29.06
C PRO A 143 -4.09 -15.60 -28.48
N ASN A 144 -3.45 -16.00 -27.38
CA ASN A 144 -3.77 -17.25 -26.68
C ASN A 144 -4.69 -17.01 -25.46
N MET A 145 -4.89 -15.76 -25.07
CA MET A 145 -5.74 -15.39 -23.95
C MET A 145 -6.73 -14.32 -24.38
N SER A 146 -7.93 -14.36 -23.80
CA SER A 146 -8.93 -13.31 -23.97
C SER A 146 -8.41 -11.98 -23.43
N ASP A 147 -8.79 -10.91 -24.13
CA ASP A 147 -8.61 -9.54 -23.66
C ASP A 147 -9.29 -9.36 -22.31
N LYS A 148 -8.67 -8.59 -21.41
CA LYS A 148 -9.18 -8.39 -20.04
C LYS A 148 -9.45 -6.91 -19.81
N PRO A 149 -10.71 -6.47 -19.84
CA PRO A 149 -11.10 -5.14 -19.40
C PRO A 149 -10.79 -4.95 -17.91
N MET A 150 -10.05 -3.90 -17.56
CA MET A 150 -9.65 -3.61 -16.19
C MET A 150 -9.66 -2.10 -15.88
N LYS A 151 -9.78 -1.76 -14.61
CA LYS A 151 -9.65 -0.39 -14.08
C LYS A 151 -8.46 -0.29 -13.16
N VAL A 152 -7.77 0.84 -13.17
CA VAL A 152 -6.72 1.12 -12.18
C VAL A 152 -7.39 1.29 -10.83
N VAL A 153 -7.03 0.44 -9.87
CA VAL A 153 -7.54 0.50 -8.49
C VAL A 153 -6.51 1.13 -7.55
N ARG A 154 -5.23 1.06 -7.91
CA ARG A 154 -4.12 1.62 -7.14
C ARG A 154 -2.94 1.96 -8.04
N LYS A 155 -2.23 3.03 -7.69
CA LYS A 155 -1.01 3.48 -8.36
C LYS A 155 -0.03 4.01 -7.32
N THR A 156 1.23 3.61 -7.43
CA THR A 156 2.37 4.15 -6.69
C THR A 156 3.49 4.52 -7.66
N GLU A 157 4.62 4.99 -7.15
CA GLU A 157 5.79 5.30 -7.97
C GLU A 157 6.36 4.05 -8.67
N ASN A 158 6.30 2.90 -7.99
CA ASN A 158 6.92 1.65 -8.44
C ASN A 158 5.90 0.60 -8.91
N SER A 159 4.60 0.86 -8.84
CA SER A 159 3.60 -0.11 -9.26
C SER A 159 2.26 0.48 -9.67
N VAL A 160 1.56 -0.23 -10.54
CA VAL A 160 0.15 0.03 -10.88
C VAL A 160 -0.60 -1.28 -10.76
N GLU A 161 -1.72 -1.25 -10.05
CA GLU A 161 -2.63 -2.39 -9.92
C GLU A 161 -3.93 -2.10 -10.68
N LEU A 162 -4.24 -3.00 -11.61
CA LEU A 162 -5.47 -3.02 -12.39
C LEU A 162 -6.33 -4.19 -11.90
N ARG A 163 -7.64 -3.95 -11.80
CA ARG A 163 -8.64 -4.97 -11.44
C ARG A 163 -9.68 -5.10 -12.53
N GLY A 164 -10.01 -6.34 -12.89
CA GLY A 164 -11.14 -6.59 -13.79
C GLY A 164 -12.48 -6.26 -13.13
N PHE A 165 -13.52 -6.18 -13.95
CA PHE A 165 -14.89 -5.91 -13.51
C PHE A 165 -15.88 -6.65 -14.41
N SER A 166 -17.09 -6.92 -13.92
CA SER A 166 -18.12 -7.61 -14.72
C SER A 166 -18.44 -6.84 -15.99
N VAL A 167 -18.48 -7.58 -17.11
CA VAL A 167 -18.85 -7.08 -18.44
C VAL A 167 -19.69 -8.12 -19.15
N GLU A 168 -20.58 -7.71 -20.04
CA GLU A 168 -21.22 -8.65 -20.96
C GLU A 168 -20.26 -9.00 -22.10
N ALA A 169 -19.97 -10.29 -22.29
CA ALA A 169 -19.16 -10.80 -23.38
C ALA A 169 -20.03 -11.55 -24.40
N MET A 170 -19.63 -11.51 -25.67
CA MET A 170 -20.27 -12.27 -26.74
C MET A 170 -19.87 -13.74 -26.63
N SER A 171 -20.85 -14.63 -26.50
CA SER A 171 -20.67 -16.07 -26.56
C SER A 171 -21.50 -16.69 -27.70
N PRO A 172 -21.30 -17.99 -28.02
CA PRO A 172 -22.16 -18.69 -29.00
C PRO A 172 -23.65 -18.67 -28.65
N PHE A 173 -24.01 -18.37 -27.39
CA PHE A 173 -25.39 -18.30 -26.90
C PHE A 173 -25.89 -16.85 -26.75
N GLY A 174 -25.16 -15.86 -27.27
CA GLY A 174 -25.48 -14.44 -27.18
C GLY A 174 -24.65 -13.70 -26.12
N TRP A 175 -25.14 -12.53 -25.71
CA TRP A 175 -24.49 -11.72 -24.68
C TRP A 175 -24.69 -12.34 -23.31
N GLN A 176 -23.60 -12.61 -22.60
CA GLN A 176 -23.61 -13.18 -21.26
C GLN A 176 -22.72 -12.37 -20.34
N GLU A 177 -23.17 -12.16 -19.10
CA GLU A 177 -22.34 -11.54 -18.08
C GLU A 177 -21.16 -12.44 -17.72
N VAL A 178 -19.95 -11.88 -17.73
CA VAL A 178 -18.72 -12.54 -17.33
C VAL A 178 -18.05 -11.69 -16.27
N ASP A 179 -17.80 -12.30 -15.11
CA ASP A 179 -17.10 -11.64 -14.02
C ASP A 179 -15.57 -11.67 -14.23
N TYR A 180 -15.00 -10.53 -14.63
CA TYR A 180 -13.55 -10.35 -14.70
C TYR A 180 -12.94 -9.87 -13.38
N SER A 181 -13.71 -9.61 -12.33
CA SER A 181 -13.18 -9.20 -11.03
C SER A 181 -12.32 -10.28 -10.37
N VAL A 182 -12.41 -11.51 -10.84
CA VAL A 182 -11.50 -12.63 -10.50
C VAL A 182 -10.08 -12.44 -11.05
N TYR A 183 -9.86 -11.48 -11.95
CA TYR A 183 -8.54 -11.14 -12.47
C TYR A 183 -8.01 -9.84 -11.87
N GLY A 184 -6.70 -9.83 -11.61
CA GLY A 184 -5.93 -8.63 -11.30
C GLY A 184 -4.66 -8.60 -12.13
N PHE A 185 -4.14 -7.42 -12.36
CA PHE A 185 -2.91 -7.25 -13.13
C PHE A 185 -2.05 -6.16 -12.51
N ILE A 186 -0.84 -6.51 -12.10
CA ILE A 186 0.09 -5.60 -11.46
C ILE A 186 1.27 -5.36 -12.40
N VAL A 187 1.55 -4.09 -12.65
CA VAL A 187 2.71 -3.63 -13.41
C VAL A 187 3.71 -3.08 -12.42
N TYR A 188 4.92 -3.61 -12.43
CA TYR A 188 6.02 -3.12 -11.59
C TYR A 188 6.92 -2.23 -12.44
N TYR A 189 7.33 -1.10 -11.86
CA TYR A 189 8.22 -0.13 -12.46
C TYR A 189 9.51 -0.04 -11.65
N GLU A 190 10.63 0.03 -12.34
CA GLU A 190 11.92 0.41 -11.79
C GLU A 190 12.49 1.56 -12.61
N HIS A 191 12.81 2.67 -11.96
CA HIS A 191 13.30 3.89 -12.62
C HIS A 191 12.39 4.33 -13.79
N GLY A 192 11.07 4.21 -13.61
CA GLY A 192 10.07 4.57 -14.61
C GLY A 192 9.91 3.59 -15.78
N LYS A 193 10.64 2.46 -15.79
CA LYS A 193 10.53 1.42 -16.82
C LYS A 193 9.83 0.19 -16.26
N VAL A 194 9.03 -0.48 -17.09
CA VAL A 194 8.36 -1.73 -16.70
C VAL A 194 9.42 -2.80 -16.47
N SER A 195 9.51 -3.32 -15.24
CA SER A 195 10.47 -4.35 -14.84
C SER A 195 9.86 -5.76 -14.94
N LYS A 196 8.62 -5.92 -14.46
CA LYS A 196 7.82 -7.14 -14.59
C LYS A 196 6.33 -6.84 -14.60
N CYS A 197 5.56 -7.79 -15.12
CA CYS A 197 4.10 -7.76 -15.10
C CYS A 197 3.57 -9.03 -14.44
N VAL A 198 2.57 -8.93 -13.58
CA VAL A 198 1.99 -10.08 -12.86
C VAL A 198 0.49 -10.14 -13.11
N LEU A 199 0.03 -11.24 -13.72
CA LEU A 199 -1.38 -11.53 -13.93
C LEU A 199 -1.89 -12.46 -12.81
N HIS A 200 -2.79 -11.94 -11.97
CA HIS A 200 -3.46 -12.68 -10.92
C HIS A 200 -4.80 -13.28 -11.39
N MET A 201 -5.05 -14.52 -10.98
CA MET A 201 -6.30 -15.26 -11.09
C MET A 201 -6.73 -15.63 -9.67
N TYR A 202 -7.52 -14.76 -9.04
CA TYR A 202 -7.88 -14.87 -7.62
C TYR A 202 -8.80 -16.05 -7.34
N ASP A 203 -9.67 -16.42 -8.30
CA ASP A 203 -10.55 -17.59 -8.23
C ASP A 203 -9.79 -18.91 -8.06
N ARG A 204 -8.56 -18.96 -8.58
CA ARG A 204 -7.70 -20.16 -8.59
C ARG A 204 -6.52 -20.06 -7.63
N ASN A 205 -6.41 -18.96 -6.89
CA ASN A 205 -5.22 -18.64 -6.09
C ASN A 205 -3.91 -18.82 -6.89
N ALA A 206 -3.91 -18.31 -8.12
CA ALA A 206 -2.82 -18.48 -9.06
C ALA A 206 -2.37 -17.14 -9.64
N PHE A 207 -1.10 -17.04 -10.02
CA PHE A 207 -0.60 -15.89 -10.75
C PHE A 207 0.50 -16.29 -11.74
N ILE A 208 0.70 -15.46 -12.76
CA ILE A 208 1.75 -15.62 -13.75
C ILE A 208 2.58 -14.35 -13.76
N GLU A 209 3.88 -14.49 -13.55
CA GLU A 209 4.84 -13.40 -13.64
C GLU A 209 5.52 -13.43 -15.01
N TYR A 210 5.44 -12.33 -15.73
CA TYR A 210 6.13 -12.08 -16.99
C TYR A 210 7.36 -11.22 -16.71
N ARG A 211 8.55 -11.71 -17.07
CA ARG A 211 9.83 -11.05 -16.81
C ARG A 211 10.69 -11.04 -18.08
N TYR A 212 11.58 -10.05 -18.17
CA TYR A 212 12.63 -10.03 -19.17
C TYR A 212 13.96 -10.44 -18.53
N VAL A 213 14.62 -11.44 -19.11
CA VAL A 213 15.96 -11.89 -18.73
C VAL A 213 16.94 -11.43 -19.80
N ASP A 214 17.84 -10.54 -19.44
CA ASP A 214 18.93 -10.11 -20.31
C ASP A 214 19.96 -11.25 -20.42
N LYS A 215 20.21 -11.72 -21.65
CA LYS A 215 21.17 -12.79 -21.94
C LYS A 215 22.52 -12.30 -22.44
N THR A 216 22.71 -10.98 -22.53
CA THR A 216 24.00 -10.44 -22.95
C THR A 216 25.06 -10.75 -21.90
N PRO A 217 26.29 -11.13 -22.31
CA PRO A 217 27.34 -11.46 -21.36
C PRO A 217 27.62 -10.33 -20.38
N LEU A 218 27.81 -10.69 -19.11
CA LEU A 218 28.24 -9.76 -18.08
C LEU A 218 29.70 -9.32 -18.35
N MET A 219 29.99 -8.08 -17.98
CA MET A 219 31.37 -7.59 -18.01
C MET A 219 32.18 -8.32 -16.94
N THR A 220 33.44 -8.61 -17.25
CA THR A 220 34.39 -9.15 -16.28
C THR A 220 34.96 -8.02 -15.44
N ALA A 221 35.24 -8.29 -14.17
CA ALA A 221 35.96 -7.34 -13.32
C ALA A 221 37.38 -7.11 -13.85
N ASN A 222 37.85 -5.87 -13.71
CA ASN A 222 39.21 -5.48 -14.04
C ASN A 222 40.15 -5.83 -12.88
N THR A 223 41.09 -6.73 -13.13
CA THR A 223 42.09 -7.19 -12.15
C THR A 223 43.14 -6.12 -11.79
N SER A 224 43.27 -5.08 -12.61
CA SER A 224 44.19 -3.95 -12.36
C SER A 224 43.56 -2.79 -11.59
N SER A 225 42.28 -2.92 -11.20
CA SER A 225 41.55 -1.88 -10.48
C SER A 225 42.04 -1.72 -9.04
N SER A 226 41.94 -0.50 -8.50
CA SER A 226 42.20 -0.20 -7.09
C SER A 226 41.06 -0.64 -6.16
N ILE A 227 39.87 -0.92 -6.71
CA ILE A 227 38.69 -1.35 -5.96
C ILE A 227 38.48 -2.87 -6.07
N SER A 228 37.88 -3.47 -5.05
CA SER A 228 37.66 -4.91 -4.98
C SER A 228 36.77 -5.42 -6.12
N GLU A 229 36.83 -6.72 -6.40
CA GLU A 229 36.03 -7.33 -7.46
C GLU A 229 34.52 -7.21 -7.17
N CYS A 230 34.12 -7.46 -5.92
CA CYS A 230 32.72 -7.32 -5.50
C CYS A 230 32.22 -5.87 -5.60
N GLU A 231 33.08 -4.87 -5.38
CA GLU A 231 32.72 -3.46 -5.52
C GLU A 231 32.53 -3.08 -7.00
N GLN A 232 33.36 -3.60 -7.90
CA GLN A 232 33.17 -3.42 -9.36
C GLN A 232 31.85 -4.01 -9.84
N PHE A 233 31.50 -5.22 -9.39
CA PHE A 233 30.21 -5.82 -9.73
C PHE A 233 29.03 -5.06 -9.11
N ALA A 234 29.18 -4.51 -7.91
CA ALA A 234 28.15 -3.68 -7.29
C ALA A 234 27.91 -2.36 -8.05
N GLN A 235 28.96 -1.76 -8.62
CA GLN A 235 28.84 -0.60 -9.50
C GLN A 235 28.09 -0.98 -10.79
N GLN A 236 28.45 -2.09 -11.42
CA GLN A 236 27.77 -2.58 -12.63
C GLN A 236 26.30 -2.96 -12.38
N ALA A 237 25.99 -3.49 -11.19
CA ALA A 237 24.61 -3.77 -10.77
C ALA A 237 23.77 -2.49 -10.66
N GLN A 238 24.34 -1.43 -10.08
CA GLN A 238 23.67 -0.14 -9.97
C GLN A 238 23.50 0.55 -11.32
N ASP A 239 24.53 0.53 -12.17
CA ASP A 239 24.43 1.07 -13.53
C ASP A 239 23.29 0.37 -14.30
N ALA A 240 23.21 -0.96 -14.19
CA ALA A 240 22.12 -1.74 -14.75
C ALA A 240 20.75 -1.36 -14.15
N ALA A 241 20.65 -1.19 -12.83
CA ALA A 241 19.42 -0.80 -12.16
C ALA A 241 18.97 0.60 -12.59
N ASN A 242 19.88 1.57 -12.65
CA ASN A 242 19.62 2.97 -13.01
C ASN A 242 19.07 3.11 -14.43
N ILE A 243 19.49 2.25 -15.37
CA ILE A 243 18.91 2.20 -16.72
C ILE A 243 17.65 1.33 -16.82
N GLY A 244 17.15 0.79 -15.69
CA GLY A 244 15.96 -0.06 -15.59
C GLY A 244 16.15 -1.49 -16.09
N ASN A 245 17.39 -2.01 -16.07
CA ASN A 245 17.70 -3.40 -16.43
C ASN A 245 17.82 -4.26 -15.16
N THR A 246 16.67 -4.56 -14.57
CA THR A 246 16.52 -5.35 -13.34
C THR A 246 17.19 -6.73 -13.46
N SER A 247 17.09 -7.37 -14.62
CA SER A 247 17.72 -8.68 -14.87
C SER A 247 19.25 -8.61 -14.72
N LYS A 248 19.91 -7.64 -15.37
CA LYS A 248 21.35 -7.47 -15.22
C LYS A 248 21.74 -7.08 -13.80
N ALA A 249 20.95 -6.21 -13.17
CA ALA A 249 21.19 -5.81 -11.79
C ALA A 249 21.24 -7.04 -10.86
N HIS A 250 20.28 -7.96 -10.99
CA HIS A 250 20.29 -9.20 -10.21
C HIS A 250 21.45 -10.14 -10.57
N GLN A 251 21.77 -10.30 -11.87
CA GLN A 251 22.89 -11.13 -12.30
C GLN A 251 24.23 -10.62 -11.78
N TYR A 252 24.44 -9.30 -11.78
CA TYR A 252 25.61 -8.69 -11.14
C TYR A 252 25.55 -8.82 -9.61
N GLY A 253 24.36 -8.77 -9.00
CA GLY A 253 24.20 -9.08 -7.59
C GLY A 253 24.68 -10.47 -7.21
N LEU A 254 24.36 -11.47 -8.04
CA LEU A 254 24.88 -12.83 -7.86
C LEU A 254 26.41 -12.86 -8.01
N LYS A 255 26.98 -12.08 -8.94
CA LYS A 255 28.44 -11.93 -9.05
C LYS A 255 29.08 -11.28 -7.83
N VAL A 256 28.42 -10.31 -7.19
CA VAL A 256 28.88 -9.73 -5.91
C VAL A 256 28.92 -10.82 -4.84
N TYR A 257 27.83 -11.57 -4.68
CA TYR A 257 27.75 -12.68 -3.73
C TYR A 257 28.84 -13.74 -3.98
N ASP A 258 28.93 -14.26 -5.21
CA ASP A 258 29.91 -15.28 -5.61
C ASP A 258 31.34 -14.79 -5.38
N SER A 259 31.61 -13.52 -5.68
CA SER A 259 32.92 -12.90 -5.44
C SER A 259 33.29 -12.91 -3.96
N ILE A 260 32.36 -12.47 -3.09
CA ILE A 260 32.57 -12.43 -1.64
C ILE A 260 32.83 -13.83 -1.09
N ILE A 261 32.02 -14.82 -1.48
CA ILE A 261 32.18 -16.20 -1.01
C ILE A 261 33.51 -16.80 -1.50
N ARG A 262 33.90 -16.52 -2.74
CA ARG A 262 35.14 -17.05 -3.33
C ARG A 262 36.41 -16.43 -2.75
N GLU A 263 36.40 -15.12 -2.49
CA GLU A 263 37.57 -14.39 -1.96
C GLU A 263 37.14 -13.44 -0.82
N PRO A 264 36.88 -13.96 0.39
CA PRO A 264 36.39 -13.16 1.52
C PRO A 264 37.34 -12.05 1.99
N LEU A 265 38.66 -12.23 1.81
CA LEU A 265 39.65 -11.24 2.26
C LEU A 265 39.49 -9.89 1.56
N GLN A 266 38.85 -9.86 0.39
CA GLN A 266 38.57 -8.63 -0.34
C GLN A 266 37.66 -7.67 0.45
N LEU A 267 36.87 -8.17 1.40
CA LEU A 267 35.97 -7.35 2.21
C LEU A 267 36.71 -6.27 3.02
N SER A 268 37.98 -6.53 3.38
CA SER A 268 38.83 -5.54 4.06
C SER A 268 39.18 -4.32 3.21
N LYS A 269 38.99 -4.41 1.88
CA LYS A 269 39.31 -3.36 0.90
C LYS A 269 38.07 -2.65 0.36
N VAL A 270 36.87 -3.09 0.74
CA VAL A 270 35.62 -2.48 0.29
C VAL A 270 35.53 -1.08 0.90
N SER A 271 35.33 -0.10 0.04
CA SER A 271 35.14 1.30 0.42
C SER A 271 33.67 1.70 0.32
N ASP A 272 32.93 1.11 -0.63
CA ASP A 272 31.54 1.44 -0.91
C ASP A 272 30.58 0.37 -0.39
N ILE A 273 30.39 0.41 0.93
CA ILE A 273 29.47 -0.48 1.66
C ILE A 273 28.03 -0.32 1.18
N GLN A 274 27.59 0.89 0.84
CA GLN A 274 26.22 1.16 0.39
C GLN A 274 25.92 0.43 -0.91
N SER A 275 26.82 0.53 -1.90
CA SER A 275 26.65 -0.09 -3.20
C SER A 275 26.52 -1.62 -3.10
N ILE A 276 27.35 -2.24 -2.26
CA ILE A 276 27.25 -3.67 -1.97
C ILE A 276 25.94 -4.00 -1.26
N ALA A 277 25.55 -3.21 -0.25
CA ALA A 277 24.32 -3.42 0.51
C ALA A 277 23.07 -3.36 -0.37
N LEU A 278 22.94 -2.35 -1.23
CA LEU A 278 21.81 -2.23 -2.16
C LEU A 278 21.79 -3.35 -3.18
N THR A 279 22.97 -3.74 -3.69
CA THR A 279 23.09 -4.80 -4.69
C THR A 279 22.72 -6.17 -4.12
N LEU A 280 23.22 -6.50 -2.92
CA LEU A 280 22.87 -7.74 -2.22
C LEU A 280 21.42 -7.73 -1.74
N GLY A 281 20.91 -6.59 -1.26
CA GLY A 281 19.50 -6.44 -0.90
C GLY A 281 18.58 -6.72 -2.10
N LYS A 282 18.91 -6.16 -3.27
CA LYS A 282 18.18 -6.41 -4.51
C LYS A 282 18.32 -7.86 -5.00
N LEU A 283 19.47 -8.49 -4.85
CA LEU A 283 19.67 -9.92 -5.19
C LEU A 283 18.64 -10.81 -4.49
N MET A 284 18.28 -10.49 -3.24
CA MET A 284 17.31 -11.26 -2.46
C MET A 284 15.87 -11.17 -2.98
N GLU A 285 15.55 -10.22 -3.88
CA GLU A 285 14.23 -10.17 -4.55
C GLU A 285 14.08 -11.26 -5.64
N GLY A 286 15.17 -11.95 -6.01
CA GLY A 286 15.19 -12.93 -7.08
C GLY A 286 15.33 -14.38 -6.61
N ASP A 287 14.93 -15.30 -7.48
CA ASP A 287 14.94 -16.75 -7.23
C ASP A 287 16.32 -17.37 -7.58
N PHE A 288 17.40 -16.93 -6.93
CA PHE A 288 18.78 -17.39 -7.26
C PHE A 288 19.28 -18.57 -6.44
N PHE A 289 18.69 -18.79 -5.26
CA PHE A 289 19.15 -19.80 -4.31
C PHE A 289 18.04 -20.83 -4.07
N SER A 290 18.39 -22.10 -4.14
CA SER A 290 17.44 -23.22 -3.99
C SER A 290 17.73 -24.10 -2.78
N ASP A 291 18.95 -24.07 -2.27
CA ASP A 291 19.37 -24.83 -1.10
C ASP A 291 19.43 -23.93 0.16
N ASN A 292 19.17 -24.54 1.31
CA ASN A 292 19.08 -23.81 2.59
C ASN A 292 20.40 -23.17 3.01
N ASP A 293 21.55 -23.75 2.64
CA ASP A 293 22.87 -23.24 3.05
C ASP A 293 23.21 -21.96 2.29
N SER A 294 23.04 -21.95 0.97
CA SER A 294 23.19 -20.75 0.14
C SER A 294 22.21 -19.66 0.55
N ILE A 295 20.96 -19.99 0.87
CA ILE A 295 19.97 -19.02 1.35
C ILE A 295 20.43 -18.37 2.66
N LYS A 296 20.88 -19.16 3.64
CA LYS A 296 21.38 -18.62 4.92
C LYS A 296 22.55 -17.67 4.71
N LYS A 297 23.53 -18.07 3.88
CA LYS A 297 24.69 -17.25 3.50
C LYS A 297 24.28 -15.94 2.84
N ALA A 298 23.41 -16.01 1.84
CA ALA A 298 22.93 -14.83 1.12
C ALA A 298 22.17 -13.87 2.03
N VAL A 299 21.28 -14.39 2.90
CA VAL A 299 20.53 -13.59 3.88
C VAL A 299 21.47 -12.94 4.88
N GLY A 300 22.39 -13.70 5.50
CA GLY A 300 23.32 -13.17 6.50
C GLY A 300 24.24 -12.09 5.93
N LEU A 301 24.82 -12.32 4.75
CA LEU A 301 25.63 -11.32 4.05
C LEU A 301 24.84 -10.06 3.70
N SER A 302 23.68 -10.22 3.05
CA SER A 302 22.84 -9.09 2.63
C SER A 302 22.42 -8.27 3.84
N TYR A 303 21.96 -8.93 4.89
CA TYR A 303 21.51 -8.28 6.11
C TYR A 303 22.64 -7.55 6.85
N TYR A 304 23.84 -8.14 6.89
CA TYR A 304 25.03 -7.47 7.44
C TYR A 304 25.33 -6.17 6.70
N PHE A 305 25.45 -6.21 5.37
CA PHE A 305 25.80 -5.01 4.60
C PHE A 305 24.72 -3.93 4.67
N LEU A 306 23.44 -4.30 4.64
CA LEU A 306 22.32 -3.38 4.85
C LEU A 306 22.40 -2.70 6.22
N SER A 307 22.62 -3.49 7.28
CA SER A 307 22.72 -2.97 8.64
C SER A 307 23.96 -2.10 8.85
N LYS A 308 25.10 -2.48 8.25
CA LYS A 308 26.33 -1.71 8.27
C LYS A 308 26.17 -0.36 7.56
N ALA A 309 25.63 -0.36 6.34
CA ALA A 309 25.39 0.89 5.60
C ALA A 309 24.48 1.85 6.39
N ILE A 310 23.43 1.32 7.04
CA ILE A 310 22.54 2.12 7.89
C ILE A 310 23.29 2.65 9.13
N ALA A 311 24.12 1.82 9.77
CA ALA A 311 24.92 2.22 10.94
C ALA A 311 25.98 3.29 10.59
N ASP A 312 26.53 3.25 9.37
CA ASP A 312 27.46 4.24 8.83
C ASP A 312 26.77 5.59 8.49
N GLY A 313 25.47 5.72 8.78
CA GLY A 313 24.70 6.95 8.62
C GLY A 313 24.06 7.12 7.24
N ASN A 314 24.02 6.07 6.42
CA ASN A 314 23.38 6.14 5.12
C ASN A 314 21.85 6.24 5.25
N ASP A 315 21.26 7.16 4.50
CA ASP A 315 19.85 7.52 4.64
C ASP A 315 18.95 6.98 3.50
N ASN A 316 19.54 6.25 2.54
CA ASN A 316 18.84 5.72 1.38
C ASN A 316 17.68 4.79 1.82
N PRO A 317 16.43 5.10 1.45
CA PRO A 317 15.27 4.36 1.93
C PRO A 317 15.22 2.91 1.44
N TYR A 318 15.90 2.57 0.33
CA TYR A 318 15.99 1.19 -0.16
C TYR A 318 16.77 0.28 0.79
N LEU A 319 17.73 0.80 1.57
CA LEU A 319 18.44 0.00 2.57
C LEU A 319 17.46 -0.56 3.61
N TYR A 320 16.53 0.26 4.06
CA TYR A 320 15.53 -0.13 5.03
C TYR A 320 14.44 -1.00 4.39
N ALA A 321 14.05 -0.71 3.13
CA ALA A 321 13.10 -1.54 2.39
C ALA A 321 13.62 -2.97 2.21
N TYR A 322 14.86 -3.13 1.73
CA TYR A 322 15.47 -4.46 1.58
C TYR A 322 15.68 -5.16 2.92
N ARG A 323 16.09 -4.42 3.96
CA ARG A 323 16.24 -5.01 5.30
C ARG A 323 14.91 -5.52 5.84
N PHE A 324 13.83 -4.75 5.69
CA PHE A 324 12.48 -5.15 6.03
C PHE A 324 12.04 -6.39 5.26
N SER A 325 12.17 -6.38 3.93
CA SER A 325 11.73 -7.48 3.06
C SER A 325 12.46 -8.78 3.37
N ILE A 326 13.79 -8.73 3.54
CA ILE A 326 14.58 -9.91 3.89
C ILE A 326 14.14 -10.49 5.24
N THR A 327 13.91 -9.64 6.24
CA THR A 327 13.39 -10.09 7.55
C THR A 327 11.99 -10.72 7.44
N TRP A 328 11.15 -10.24 6.52
CA TRP A 328 9.81 -10.78 6.30
C TRP A 328 9.83 -12.11 5.56
N GLU A 329 10.51 -12.16 4.42
CA GLU A 329 10.48 -13.31 3.50
C GLU A 329 11.31 -14.49 4.01
N TYR A 330 12.42 -14.21 4.70
CA TYR A 330 13.36 -15.21 5.19
C TYR A 330 13.33 -15.36 6.72
N ASN A 331 12.18 -15.14 7.36
CA ASN A 331 12.00 -15.17 8.81
C ASN A 331 12.64 -16.40 9.51
N LYS A 332 12.55 -17.59 8.90
CA LYS A 332 13.15 -18.82 9.43
C LYS A 332 14.67 -18.74 9.55
N VAL A 333 15.34 -18.06 8.61
CA VAL A 333 16.79 -17.83 8.71
C VAL A 333 17.09 -16.98 9.93
N PHE A 334 16.28 -15.95 10.21
CA PHE A 334 16.48 -15.12 11.38
C PHE A 334 16.25 -15.85 12.70
N TYR A 335 15.37 -16.85 12.77
CA TYR A 335 15.25 -17.68 13.96
C TYR A 335 16.58 -18.38 14.27
N HIS A 336 17.29 -18.87 13.25
CA HIS A 336 18.62 -19.44 13.43
C HIS A 336 19.64 -18.37 13.84
N LEU A 337 19.61 -17.19 13.21
CA LEU A 337 20.51 -16.09 13.56
C LEU A 337 20.34 -15.64 15.02
N PHE A 338 19.09 -15.52 15.50
CA PHE A 338 18.81 -15.18 16.89
C PHE A 338 19.32 -16.27 17.84
N ALA A 339 18.95 -17.53 17.60
CA ALA A 339 19.41 -18.65 18.41
C ALA A 339 20.94 -18.69 18.49
N HIS A 340 21.64 -18.60 17.36
CA HIS A 340 23.10 -18.62 17.35
C HIS A 340 23.73 -17.38 18.00
N SER A 341 23.09 -16.21 17.90
CA SER A 341 23.57 -15.00 18.61
C SER A 341 23.50 -15.15 20.13
N GLU A 342 22.56 -15.99 20.62
CA GLU A 342 22.36 -16.31 22.03
C GLU A 342 23.16 -17.55 22.47
N ASN A 343 23.93 -18.16 21.56
CA ASN A 343 24.60 -19.47 21.72
C ASN A 343 23.63 -20.63 22.01
N GLU A 344 22.42 -20.52 21.50
CA GLU A 344 21.39 -21.55 21.53
C GLU A 344 21.24 -22.24 20.17
N GLN A 345 20.49 -23.34 20.13
CA GLN A 345 20.08 -24.00 18.89
C GLN A 345 18.56 -24.04 18.83
N LEU A 346 18.02 -23.95 17.61
CA LEU A 346 16.60 -24.17 17.43
C LEU A 346 16.26 -25.62 17.79
N PRO A 347 15.11 -25.85 18.47
CA PRO A 347 14.63 -27.17 18.82
C PRO A 347 14.35 -28.02 17.57
N ASP A 348 14.73 -29.30 17.61
CA ASP A 348 14.46 -30.24 16.51
C ASP A 348 12.97 -30.59 16.37
N SER A 349 12.19 -30.41 17.44
CA SER A 349 10.77 -30.78 17.49
C SER A 349 9.86 -29.56 17.56
N PRO A 350 8.84 -29.45 16.69
CA PRO A 350 7.85 -28.37 16.73
C PRO A 350 6.90 -28.46 17.93
N TYR A 351 6.96 -29.56 18.71
CA TYR A 351 6.11 -29.79 19.89
C TYR A 351 6.82 -29.52 21.21
N ASP A 352 8.08 -29.09 21.19
CA ASP A 352 8.80 -28.71 22.40
C ASP A 352 8.24 -27.38 22.96
N PRO A 353 7.68 -27.35 24.18
CA PRO A 353 7.13 -26.13 24.77
C PRO A 353 8.15 -24.99 24.91
N PHE A 354 9.42 -25.31 25.23
CA PHE A 354 10.48 -24.30 25.31
C PHE A 354 10.81 -23.77 23.92
N GLY A 355 10.88 -24.67 22.95
CA GLY A 355 10.99 -24.35 21.54
C GLY A 355 9.91 -23.42 21.00
N GLN A 356 8.65 -23.68 21.34
CA GLN A 356 7.54 -22.81 20.93
C GLN A 356 7.64 -21.42 21.56
N SER A 357 8.02 -21.34 22.85
CA SER A 357 8.25 -20.06 23.51
C SER A 357 9.38 -19.26 22.86
N MET A 358 10.47 -19.92 22.48
CA MET A 358 11.60 -19.31 21.77
C MET A 358 11.16 -18.74 20.41
N LEU A 359 10.44 -19.52 19.61
CA LEU A 359 9.95 -19.08 18.31
C LEU A 359 8.98 -17.89 18.43
N MET A 360 8.10 -17.87 19.43
CA MET A 360 7.22 -16.74 19.70
C MET A 360 8.00 -15.48 20.09
N ALA A 361 9.07 -15.62 20.86
CA ALA A 361 9.96 -14.50 21.20
C ALA A 361 10.64 -13.95 19.95
N TYR A 362 11.20 -14.82 19.09
CA TYR A 362 11.83 -14.38 17.84
C TYR A 362 10.83 -13.77 16.86
N ASP A 363 9.60 -14.26 16.77
CA ASP A 363 8.54 -13.60 16.01
C ASP A 363 8.27 -12.18 16.50
N HIS A 364 8.28 -11.96 17.81
CA HIS A 364 8.16 -10.63 18.38
C HIS A 364 9.40 -9.76 18.04
N HIS A 365 10.61 -10.33 18.08
CA HIS A 365 11.84 -9.62 17.70
C HIS A 365 11.78 -9.14 16.24
N LEU A 366 11.42 -10.03 15.31
CA LEU A 366 11.30 -9.72 13.88
C LEU A 366 10.26 -8.63 13.62
N GLN A 367 9.11 -8.71 14.27
CA GLN A 367 8.09 -7.67 14.17
C GLN A 367 8.61 -6.33 14.72
N GLY A 368 9.33 -6.34 15.84
CA GLY A 368 9.96 -5.15 16.41
C GLY A 368 10.97 -4.50 15.45
N MET A 369 11.82 -5.30 14.80
CA MET A 369 12.80 -4.85 13.80
C MET A 369 12.10 -4.18 12.59
N GLN A 370 11.14 -4.89 11.99
CA GLN A 370 10.37 -4.42 10.84
C GLN A 370 9.63 -3.11 11.15
N MET A 371 9.03 -3.03 12.33
CA MET A 371 8.33 -1.85 12.79
C MET A 371 9.27 -0.67 13.04
N ALA A 372 10.44 -0.92 13.62
CA ALA A 372 11.45 0.12 13.81
C ALA A 372 11.91 0.70 12.47
N ASP A 373 12.21 -0.13 11.47
CA ASP A 373 12.59 0.34 10.13
C ASP A 373 11.51 1.22 9.51
N MET A 374 10.25 0.79 9.61
CA MET A 374 9.14 1.55 9.07
C MET A 374 8.85 2.86 9.80
N LEU A 375 9.02 2.90 11.13
CA LEU A 375 8.84 4.12 11.91
C LEU A 375 10.01 5.09 11.75
N ILE A 376 11.24 4.60 11.57
CA ILE A 376 12.43 5.42 11.31
C ILE A 376 12.39 6.00 9.88
N LYS A 377 11.97 5.21 8.89
CA LYS A 377 11.84 5.63 7.49
C LYS A 377 10.42 5.33 6.96
N PRO A 378 9.42 6.17 7.29
CA PRO A 378 8.03 5.99 6.83
C PRO A 378 7.87 5.96 5.31
N ARG A 379 8.82 6.55 4.57
CA ARG A 379 8.82 6.55 3.10
C ARG A 379 8.90 5.15 2.47
N ILE A 380 9.35 4.12 3.20
CA ILE A 380 9.37 2.73 2.68
C ILE A 380 7.96 2.27 2.27
N ALA A 381 6.92 2.70 2.99
CA ALA A 381 5.53 2.34 2.67
C ALA A 381 5.07 2.89 1.30
N ASN A 382 5.75 3.93 0.78
CA ASN A 382 5.49 4.47 -0.54
C ASN A 382 6.30 3.75 -1.63
N LEU A 383 7.43 3.14 -1.27
CA LEU A 383 8.28 2.39 -2.18
C LEU A 383 7.64 1.07 -2.59
N ASP A 384 7.04 0.36 -1.63
CA ASP A 384 6.28 -0.85 -1.90
C ASP A 384 4.96 -0.87 -1.08
N PRO A 385 3.81 -0.77 -1.76
CA PRO A 385 2.51 -0.88 -1.10
C PRO A 385 2.28 -2.17 -0.31
N ALA A 386 2.89 -3.29 -0.72
CA ALA A 386 2.77 -4.56 -0.02
C ALA A 386 3.40 -4.46 1.37
N LEU A 387 4.58 -3.83 1.47
CA LEU A 387 5.23 -3.53 2.75
C LEU A 387 4.36 -2.61 3.61
N GLY A 388 3.73 -1.59 3.02
CA GLY A 388 2.79 -0.72 3.73
C GLY A 388 1.59 -1.49 4.32
N ASN A 389 1.04 -2.45 3.57
CA ASN A 389 -0.05 -3.31 4.06
C ASN A 389 0.41 -4.25 5.19
N ILE A 390 1.57 -4.87 5.04
CA ILE A 390 2.19 -5.72 6.07
C ILE A 390 2.41 -4.89 7.34
N PHE A 391 3.03 -3.72 7.21
CA PHE A 391 3.26 -2.79 8.30
C PHE A 391 1.96 -2.42 9.01
N ASN A 392 0.91 -2.00 8.29
CA ASN A 392 -0.37 -1.66 8.90
C ASN A 392 -0.99 -2.84 9.67
N GLY A 393 -0.84 -4.06 9.16
CA GLY A 393 -1.28 -5.29 9.82
C GLY A 393 -0.51 -5.56 11.12
N ILE A 394 0.81 -5.39 11.12
CA ILE A 394 1.66 -5.51 12.32
C ILE A 394 1.32 -4.38 13.30
N TYR A 395 1.33 -3.13 12.84
CA TYR A 395 1.11 -1.91 13.63
C TYR A 395 -0.24 -1.91 14.35
N ALA A 396 -1.28 -2.51 13.74
CA ALA A 396 -2.58 -2.68 14.39
C ALA A 396 -2.49 -3.43 15.74
N ARG A 397 -1.50 -4.32 15.92
CA ARG A 397 -1.25 -5.05 17.17
C ARG A 397 -0.50 -4.22 18.22
N TYR A 398 0.19 -3.17 17.81
CA TYR A 398 1.01 -2.29 18.67
C TYR A 398 0.34 -0.94 18.97
N ARG A 399 -0.98 -0.79 18.72
CA ARG A 399 -1.69 0.50 18.84
C ARG A 399 -1.57 1.17 20.21
N SER A 400 -1.35 0.40 21.28
CA SER A 400 -1.18 0.90 22.65
C SER A 400 0.28 1.13 23.05
N THR A 401 1.25 0.76 22.22
CA THR A 401 2.68 0.85 22.53
C THR A 401 3.25 2.14 21.91
N PRO A 402 3.92 3.01 22.69
CA PRO A 402 4.55 4.22 22.15
C PRO A 402 5.56 3.91 21.04
N SER A 403 5.54 4.70 19.96
CA SER A 403 6.42 4.48 18.80
C SER A 403 7.91 4.51 19.18
N GLU A 404 8.31 5.36 20.12
CA GLU A 404 9.69 5.45 20.62
C GLU A 404 10.14 4.13 21.27
N GLN A 405 9.25 3.46 22.00
CA GLN A 405 9.55 2.18 22.63
C GLN A 405 9.73 1.08 21.57
N ILE A 406 8.88 1.07 20.54
CA ILE A 406 8.98 0.12 19.42
C ILE A 406 10.30 0.33 18.68
N ILE A 407 10.64 1.58 18.37
CA ILE A 407 11.90 1.93 17.70
C ILE A 407 13.10 1.49 18.54
N ARG A 408 13.08 1.71 19.86
CA ARG A 408 14.18 1.31 20.76
C ARG A 408 14.39 -0.20 20.75
N LEU A 409 13.33 -0.98 20.97
CA LEU A 409 13.40 -2.45 20.97
C LEU A 409 13.84 -3.00 19.63
N GLY A 410 13.28 -2.50 18.51
CA GLY A 410 13.71 -2.94 17.19
C GLY A 410 15.18 -2.65 16.92
N LYS A 411 15.70 -1.50 17.36
CA LYS A 411 17.14 -1.19 17.28
C LYS A 411 18.01 -2.15 18.09
N GLU A 412 17.57 -2.56 19.28
CA GLU A 412 18.27 -3.56 20.09
C GLU A 412 18.36 -4.90 19.36
N TYR A 413 17.25 -5.38 18.78
CA TYR A 413 17.23 -6.62 17.99
C TYR A 413 18.07 -6.53 16.71
N HIS A 414 18.04 -5.39 16.01
CA HIS A 414 18.93 -5.15 14.88
C HIS A 414 20.42 -5.21 15.30
N ALA A 415 20.76 -4.61 16.44
CA ALA A 415 22.11 -4.59 16.96
C ALA A 415 22.60 -6.00 17.32
N GLN A 416 21.78 -6.81 17.99
CA GLN A 416 22.09 -8.20 18.34
C GLN A 416 22.51 -9.02 17.12
N ILE A 417 21.70 -9.02 16.06
CA ILE A 417 22.00 -9.77 14.83
C ILE A 417 23.21 -9.17 14.11
N PHE A 418 23.31 -7.84 14.06
CA PHE A 418 24.44 -7.16 13.42
C PHE A 418 25.77 -7.50 14.09
N GLU A 419 25.84 -7.50 15.42
CA GLU A 419 27.04 -7.85 16.19
C GLU A 419 27.45 -9.30 15.98
N TYR A 420 26.49 -10.22 15.96
CA TYR A 420 26.73 -11.63 15.66
C TYR A 420 27.34 -11.81 14.25
N LEU A 421 26.70 -11.22 13.23
CA LEU A 421 27.16 -11.31 11.85
C LEU A 421 28.51 -10.61 11.64
N ASP A 422 28.74 -9.46 12.27
CA ASP A 422 30.02 -8.73 12.18
C ASP A 422 31.17 -9.57 12.74
N LYS A 423 30.96 -10.25 13.87
CA LYS A 423 31.95 -11.17 14.44
C LYS A 423 32.27 -12.33 13.49
N LYS A 424 31.24 -12.97 12.93
CA LYS A 424 31.35 -14.07 11.96
C LYS A 424 32.11 -13.63 10.69
N ILE A 425 31.69 -12.52 10.09
CA ILE A 425 32.29 -11.99 8.85
C ILE A 425 33.73 -11.55 9.07
N LYS A 426 34.07 -10.91 10.20
CA LYS A 426 35.46 -10.57 10.54
C LYS A 426 36.34 -11.81 10.73
N ALA A 427 35.76 -12.92 11.18
CA ALA A 427 36.43 -14.21 11.27
C ALA A 427 36.47 -14.97 9.92
N LEU A 428 35.89 -14.40 8.85
CA LEU A 428 35.69 -15.03 7.55
C LEU A 428 34.89 -16.34 7.63
N ASP A 429 34.02 -16.43 8.64
CA ASP A 429 33.11 -17.55 8.86
C ASP A 429 31.72 -17.17 8.35
N PHE A 430 31.31 -17.82 7.25
CA PHE A 430 30.00 -17.59 6.61
C PHE A 430 29.00 -18.70 6.93
N ASP A 431 29.28 -19.54 7.94
CA ASP A 431 28.29 -20.47 8.48
C ASP A 431 27.44 -19.73 9.52
N PHE A 432 26.26 -19.25 9.09
CA PHE A 432 25.38 -18.37 9.89
C PHE A 432 24.27 -19.11 10.64
#